data_AF-F2IA27-F1
#
_entry.id   AF-F2IA27-F1
#
_cell.length_a   1.000
_cell.length_b   1.000
_cell.length_c   1.000
_cell.angle_alpha   90.00
_cell.angle_beta   90.00
_cell.angle_gamma   90.00
#
_symmetry.space_group_name_H-M   'P 1'
#
loop_
_entity.id
_entity.type
_entity.pdbx_description
1 polymer ?
#
loop_
_entity_poly.entity_id
_entity_poly.type
_entity_poly.pdbx_seq_one_letter_code
_entity_poly.pdbx_strand_id
1 'polypeptide(L)'
;MKVFLKTGFVLTTTLILSCNTQTNNESRKKLSDSSIGSSNKHSEDYSKEENKPKTTSSESITSLYFTDISLSIHSFISEESEIDFSQVQENTLYIYLGYDSDPIENQIVSITKNSLNNLKIEQRIQTSIGVYMKDGEAGSCSLEDWKNDYSKWRSLKLNSLNQFTYSAYSDKEEQFFNIPLEEVKNELIKRCGTNTLGELKSVHEMPCEIFVSRLDLRITGKRIDTGKLVVLNLHFIPPTGC
;
A
#
# COMPACT_ATOMS: atom_id res chain seq x y z
N MET A 1 22.80 -17.13 -51.67
CA MET A 1 23.21 -15.78 -52.13
C MET A 1 22.76 -14.80 -51.05
N LYS A 2 23.72 -14.24 -50.30
CA LYS A 2 23.47 -13.35 -49.14
C LYS A 2 23.27 -11.92 -49.66
N VAL A 3 22.22 -11.24 -49.20
CA VAL A 3 22.12 -9.78 -49.31
C VAL A 3 21.70 -9.25 -47.93
N PHE A 4 22.66 -8.60 -47.26
CA PHE A 4 22.44 -7.77 -46.09
C PHE A 4 22.02 -6.38 -46.56
N LEU A 5 20.93 -5.82 -46.03
CA LEU A 5 20.69 -4.38 -46.05
C LEU A 5 20.60 -3.87 -44.62
N LYS A 6 21.62 -3.08 -44.25
CA LYS A 6 21.69 -2.17 -43.10
C LYS A 6 20.98 -0.88 -43.46
N THR A 7 20.20 -0.29 -42.55
CA THR A 7 19.97 1.16 -42.31
C THR A 7 18.80 1.29 -41.35
N GLY A 8 18.73 2.19 -40.37
CA GLY A 8 19.60 3.26 -39.90
C GLY A 8 18.84 3.90 -38.72
N PHE A 9 19.50 4.01 -37.57
CA PHE A 9 18.95 4.58 -36.33
C PHE A 9 19.12 6.10 -36.39
N VAL A 10 18.03 6.87 -36.23
CA VAL A 10 18.09 8.34 -36.09
C VAL A 10 17.56 8.69 -34.72
N LEU A 11 18.47 9.07 -33.82
CA LEU A 11 18.19 9.58 -32.48
C LEU A 11 18.26 11.10 -32.55
N THR A 12 17.13 11.79 -32.40
CA THR A 12 17.08 13.25 -32.25
C THR A 12 16.87 13.60 -30.77
N THR A 13 17.91 14.09 -30.14
CA THR A 13 17.92 14.72 -28.83
C THR A 13 17.61 16.20 -28.97
N THR A 14 16.57 16.69 -28.31
CA THR A 14 16.31 18.12 -28.11
C THR A 14 16.49 18.46 -26.62
N LEU A 15 17.61 19.14 -26.33
CA LEU A 15 17.84 19.91 -25.11
C LEU A 15 17.19 21.29 -25.29
N ILE A 16 16.38 21.73 -24.31
CA ILE A 16 16.14 23.16 -24.09
C ILE A 16 16.29 23.44 -22.60
N LEU A 17 17.24 24.34 -22.33
CA LEU A 17 17.64 24.87 -21.03
C LEU A 17 16.67 25.94 -20.52
N SER A 18 16.35 25.84 -19.23
CA SER A 18 16.30 26.86 -18.16
C SER A 18 15.78 28.28 -18.41
N CYS A 19 15.04 28.80 -17.42
CA CYS A 19 15.42 30.06 -16.77
C CYS A 19 14.94 30.11 -15.31
N ASN A 20 15.83 30.63 -14.47
CA ASN A 20 15.79 30.80 -13.02
C ASN A 20 15.83 32.31 -12.74
N THR A 21 15.05 32.82 -11.77
CA THR A 21 15.37 34.02 -10.95
C THR A 21 14.30 34.14 -9.85
N GLN A 22 14.61 33.91 -8.56
CA GLN A 22 15.29 34.75 -7.55
C GLN A 22 14.40 35.80 -6.81
N THR A 23 14.20 35.53 -5.51
CA THR A 23 14.34 36.42 -4.32
C THR A 23 13.60 37.76 -4.17
N ASN A 24 12.89 37.93 -3.04
CA ASN A 24 13.24 38.84 -1.92
C ASN A 24 12.14 38.75 -0.83
N ASN A 25 12.42 38.44 0.44
CA ASN A 25 13.05 39.21 1.54
C ASN A 25 12.25 40.38 2.14
N GLU A 26 12.07 40.27 3.46
CA GLU A 26 11.93 41.29 4.51
C GLU A 26 10.71 42.23 4.55
N SER A 27 10.04 42.31 5.71
CA SER A 27 10.39 43.34 6.71
C SER A 27 9.55 43.31 8.01
N ARG A 28 10.24 43.60 9.11
CA ARG A 28 9.79 43.82 10.51
C ARG A 28 8.99 45.11 10.70
N LYS A 29 8.19 45.15 11.79
CA LYS A 29 8.10 46.16 12.91
C LYS A 29 6.65 46.19 13.44
N LYS A 30 6.29 46.41 14.73
CA LYS A 30 6.84 47.12 15.90
C LYS A 30 6.06 46.59 17.14
N LEU A 31 6.69 46.28 18.27
CA LEU A 31 6.80 47.07 19.51
C LEU A 31 5.52 47.78 20.02
N SER A 32 5.09 47.41 21.24
CA SER A 32 4.53 48.34 22.24
C SER A 32 4.82 47.84 23.67
N ASP A 33 5.23 48.80 24.50
CA ASP A 33 5.80 48.72 25.85
C ASP A 33 4.83 48.44 27.01
N SER A 34 5.45 48.06 28.15
CA SER A 34 5.04 48.25 29.57
C SER A 34 3.84 47.39 30.06
N SER A 35 3.77 46.87 31.29
CA SER A 35 4.37 47.27 32.57
C SER A 35 4.27 46.13 33.60
N ILE A 36 5.10 46.25 34.64
CA ILE A 36 5.28 45.45 35.86
C ILE A 36 3.98 45.23 36.67
N GLY A 37 3.80 44.04 37.27
CA GLY A 37 2.89 43.84 38.41
C GLY A 37 2.55 42.39 38.76
N SER A 38 3.17 41.87 39.82
CA SER A 38 2.99 40.58 40.51
C SER A 38 1.57 39.99 40.57
N SER A 39 1.45 38.67 40.39
CA SER A 39 1.16 37.72 41.50
C SER A 39 0.86 36.30 40.99
N ASN A 40 1.51 35.32 41.61
CA ASN A 40 1.21 33.90 41.50
C ASN A 40 -0.25 33.60 41.86
N LYS A 41 -1.01 33.02 40.93
CA LYS A 41 -1.95 31.94 41.24
C LYS A 41 -1.91 30.90 40.12
N HIS A 42 -1.35 29.76 40.50
CA HIS A 42 -1.44 28.49 39.80
C HIS A 42 -2.90 28.03 39.85
N SER A 43 -3.53 28.00 38.69
CA SER A 43 -4.73 27.22 38.42
C SER A 43 -4.58 26.71 36.99
N GLU A 44 -4.31 25.41 36.86
CA GLU A 44 -4.36 24.69 35.59
C GLU A 44 -5.79 24.76 35.06
N ASP A 45 -5.99 25.66 34.10
CA ASP A 45 -7.21 25.74 33.30
C ASP A 45 -7.09 24.69 32.20
N TYR A 46 -7.83 23.59 32.36
CA TYR A 46 -8.04 22.60 31.31
C TYR A 46 -8.82 23.26 30.18
N SER A 47 -8.09 23.85 29.23
CA SER A 47 -8.64 24.24 27.94
C SER A 47 -9.22 23.00 27.25
N LYS A 48 -10.56 22.93 27.26
CA LYS A 48 -11.34 22.05 26.40
C LYS A 48 -10.93 22.33 24.96
N GLU A 49 -10.18 21.40 24.38
CA GLU A 49 -10.00 21.35 22.95
C GLU A 49 -11.37 21.03 22.35
N GLU A 50 -11.95 22.02 21.68
CA GLU A 50 -13.18 21.86 20.92
C GLU A 50 -12.96 20.75 19.89
N ASN A 51 -13.69 19.65 20.06
CA ASN A 51 -13.87 18.64 19.04
C ASN A 51 -14.41 19.30 17.77
N LYS A 52 -13.49 19.73 16.89
CA LYS A 52 -13.84 19.91 15.48
C LYS A 52 -14.41 18.58 15.01
N PRO A 53 -15.63 18.57 14.45
CA PRO A 53 -16.16 17.35 13.86
C PRO A 53 -15.17 16.90 12.80
N LYS A 54 -14.56 15.73 13.03
CA LYS A 54 -13.76 15.00 12.06
C LYS A 54 -14.64 14.92 10.82
N THR A 55 -14.27 15.68 9.80
CA THR A 55 -15.04 15.78 8.57
C THR A 55 -15.19 14.38 8.04
N THR A 56 -16.43 13.87 8.03
CA THR A 56 -16.80 12.59 7.46
C THR A 56 -16.30 12.59 6.02
N SER A 57 -15.19 11.87 5.78
CA SER A 57 -14.72 11.57 4.44
C SER A 57 -15.92 10.97 3.71
N SER A 58 -16.32 11.60 2.61
CA SER A 58 -17.37 11.05 1.76
C SER A 58 -16.87 9.70 1.28
N GLU A 59 -17.54 8.60 1.68
CA GLU A 59 -17.24 7.25 1.24
C GLU A 59 -17.02 7.24 -0.29
N SER A 60 -15.77 7.18 -0.73
CA SER A 60 -15.45 7.18 -2.15
C SER A 60 -15.62 5.76 -2.67
N ILE A 61 -16.35 5.58 -3.77
CA ILE A 61 -16.51 4.27 -4.40
C ILE A 61 -15.64 4.24 -5.65
N THR A 62 -14.67 3.34 -5.69
CA THR A 62 -13.82 3.10 -6.85
C THR A 62 -14.39 1.95 -7.67
N SER A 63 -14.61 2.18 -8.96
CA SER A 63 -15.05 1.14 -9.89
C SER A 63 -13.86 0.58 -10.66
N LEU A 64 -13.80 -0.75 -10.79
CA LEU A 64 -12.79 -1.47 -11.54
C LEU A 64 -13.47 -2.24 -12.67
N TYR A 65 -13.03 -2.01 -13.91
CA TYR A 65 -13.61 -2.63 -15.09
C TYR A 65 -12.66 -3.68 -15.65
N PHE A 66 -13.15 -4.91 -15.80
CA PHE A 66 -12.48 -5.98 -16.54
C PHE A 66 -13.41 -6.44 -17.67
N THR A 67 -12.86 -7.16 -18.64
CA THR A 67 -13.62 -7.62 -19.81
C THR A 67 -14.87 -8.41 -19.40
N ASP A 68 -14.75 -9.28 -18.41
CA ASP A 68 -15.79 -10.23 -18.01
C ASP A 68 -16.52 -9.87 -16.70
N ILE A 69 -15.94 -8.97 -15.91
CA ILE A 69 -16.46 -8.62 -14.58
C ILE A 69 -16.19 -7.14 -14.29
N SER A 70 -17.08 -6.49 -13.56
CA SER A 70 -16.84 -5.15 -13.01
C SER A 70 -17.09 -5.18 -11.53
N LEU A 71 -16.24 -4.48 -10.79
CA LEU A 71 -16.25 -4.43 -9.34
C LEU A 71 -16.41 -2.98 -8.88
N SER A 72 -17.01 -2.80 -7.72
CA SER A 72 -16.97 -1.54 -6.98
C SER A 72 -16.46 -1.81 -5.58
N ILE A 73 -15.47 -1.06 -5.16
CA ILE A 73 -14.81 -1.18 -3.85
C ILE A 73 -14.99 0.15 -3.13
N HIS A 74 -15.44 0.08 -1.88
CA HIS A 74 -15.60 1.26 -1.05
C HIS A 74 -14.25 1.67 -0.44
N SER A 75 -14.05 2.98 -0.35
CA SER A 75 -13.12 3.66 0.53
C SER A 75 -11.67 3.18 0.44
N PHE A 76 -11.04 3.30 -0.73
CA PHE A 76 -9.58 3.24 -0.80
C PHE A 76 -9.00 4.38 -1.62
N ILE A 77 -7.80 4.82 -1.23
CA ILE A 77 -7.02 5.85 -1.93
C ILE A 77 -5.84 5.14 -2.59
N SER A 78 -5.57 5.43 -3.85
CA SER A 78 -4.37 4.96 -4.55
C SER A 78 -3.40 6.11 -4.75
N GLU A 79 -2.17 5.96 -4.24
CA GLU A 79 -1.18 7.05 -4.22
C GLU A 79 -0.32 7.13 -5.50
N GLU A 80 -0.21 6.02 -6.25
CA GLU A 80 0.73 5.93 -7.37
C GLU A 80 0.08 5.57 -8.71
N SER A 81 -1.23 5.78 -8.88
CA SER A 81 -1.92 5.14 -10.00
C SER A 81 -1.67 5.83 -11.35
N GLU A 82 -0.69 5.30 -12.10
CA GLU A 82 -0.75 5.23 -13.58
C GLU A 82 -2.02 4.47 -14.06
N ILE A 83 -2.74 3.84 -13.14
CA ILE A 83 -4.00 3.16 -13.39
C ILE A 83 -5.11 4.18 -13.58
N ASP A 84 -5.53 4.33 -14.84
CA ASP A 84 -6.80 4.97 -15.16
C ASP A 84 -7.95 3.99 -14.86
N PHE A 85 -8.56 4.11 -13.68
CA PHE A 85 -9.71 3.29 -13.25
C PHE A 85 -10.95 3.44 -14.14
N SER A 86 -10.99 4.43 -15.06
CA SER A 86 -12.06 4.54 -16.04
C SER A 86 -11.92 3.56 -17.22
N GLN A 87 -10.74 2.95 -17.39
CA GLN A 87 -10.46 2.01 -18.47
C GLN A 87 -10.71 0.55 -18.07
N VAL A 88 -10.88 -0.30 -19.09
CA VAL A 88 -10.85 -1.76 -18.91
C VAL A 88 -9.42 -2.21 -18.63
N GLN A 89 -9.24 -2.86 -17.49
CA GLN A 89 -7.97 -3.37 -17.00
C GLN A 89 -7.72 -4.80 -17.47
N GLU A 90 -6.45 -5.20 -17.42
CA GLU A 90 -6.07 -6.60 -17.54
C GLU A 90 -6.57 -7.41 -16.34
N ASN A 91 -6.59 -8.74 -16.49
CA ASN A 91 -7.04 -9.65 -15.42
C ASN A 91 -6.08 -9.72 -14.22
N THR A 92 -5.03 -8.92 -14.17
CA THR A 92 -4.16 -8.78 -13.01
C THR A 92 -3.88 -7.31 -12.80
N LEU A 93 -4.16 -6.80 -11.60
CA LEU A 93 -4.02 -5.40 -11.25
C LEU A 93 -3.30 -5.26 -9.91
N TYR A 94 -2.31 -4.37 -9.87
CA TYR A 94 -1.56 -4.01 -8.66
C TYR A 94 -1.98 -2.61 -8.23
N ILE A 95 -2.52 -2.46 -7.02
CA ILE A 95 -3.05 -1.21 -6.49
C ILE A 95 -2.19 -0.82 -5.29
N TYR A 96 -1.40 0.24 -5.45
CA TYR A 96 -0.64 0.84 -4.35
C TYR A 96 -1.59 1.73 -3.55
N LEU A 97 -1.81 1.34 -2.29
CA LEU A 97 -2.68 2.05 -1.36
C LEU A 97 -1.93 3.24 -0.77
N GLY A 98 -2.65 4.33 -0.53
CA GLY A 98 -2.10 5.47 0.17
C GLY A 98 -2.08 5.34 1.69
N TYR A 99 -1.26 6.16 2.35
CA TYR A 99 -1.19 6.30 3.80
C TYR A 99 -2.51 6.72 4.42
N ASP A 100 -3.27 7.56 3.71
CA ASP A 100 -4.59 8.01 4.13
C ASP A 100 -5.73 7.08 3.67
N SER A 101 -5.41 5.93 3.04
CA SER A 101 -6.42 4.95 2.63
C SER A 101 -7.00 4.24 3.85
N ASP A 102 -8.31 4.01 3.86
CA ASP A 102 -8.85 3.01 4.79
C ASP A 102 -8.25 1.63 4.45
N PRO A 103 -8.04 0.77 5.45
CA PRO A 103 -7.63 -0.62 5.21
C PRO A 103 -8.63 -1.31 4.28
N ILE A 104 -8.14 -2.17 3.39
CA ILE A 104 -8.99 -3.00 2.54
C ILE A 104 -9.72 -4.06 3.38
N GLU A 105 -9.17 -4.45 4.54
CA GLU A 105 -9.88 -5.29 5.49
C GLU A 105 -11.26 -4.71 5.86
N ASN A 106 -12.25 -5.59 5.90
CA ASN A 106 -13.65 -5.32 6.20
C ASN A 106 -14.37 -4.45 5.15
N GLN A 107 -13.72 -4.09 4.04
CA GLN A 107 -14.37 -3.37 2.96
C GLN A 107 -15.34 -4.25 2.18
N ILE A 108 -16.45 -3.63 1.76
CA ILE A 108 -17.44 -4.26 0.90
C ILE A 108 -16.99 -4.13 -0.55
N VAL A 109 -16.96 -5.27 -1.23
CA VAL A 109 -16.74 -5.34 -2.68
C VAL A 109 -18.03 -5.83 -3.34
N SER A 110 -18.54 -5.03 -4.27
CA SER A 110 -19.74 -5.34 -5.04
C SER A 110 -19.37 -5.76 -6.46
N ILE A 111 -19.95 -6.85 -6.96
CA ILE A 111 -19.85 -7.24 -8.36
C ILE A 111 -20.99 -6.54 -9.11
N THR A 112 -20.66 -5.53 -9.91
CA THR A 112 -21.63 -4.66 -10.59
C THR A 112 -21.97 -5.15 -12.00
N LYS A 113 -21.07 -5.90 -12.63
CA LYS A 113 -21.30 -6.59 -13.91
C LYS A 113 -20.60 -7.95 -13.88
N ASN A 114 -21.24 -8.97 -14.43
CA ASN A 114 -20.70 -10.33 -14.46
C ASN A 114 -21.17 -11.11 -15.69
N SER A 115 -20.23 -11.61 -16.50
CA SER A 115 -20.48 -12.56 -17.60
C SER A 115 -20.02 -13.99 -17.27
N LEU A 116 -19.68 -14.25 -16.00
CA LEU A 116 -19.15 -15.52 -15.52
C LEU A 116 -20.19 -16.29 -14.69
N ASN A 117 -20.11 -17.62 -14.76
CA ASN A 117 -20.78 -18.53 -13.83
C ASN A 117 -19.77 -19.19 -12.88
N ASN A 118 -20.31 -19.82 -11.83
CA ASN A 118 -19.54 -20.58 -10.83
C ASN A 118 -18.41 -19.74 -10.20
N LEU A 119 -18.73 -18.51 -9.81
CA LEU A 119 -17.77 -17.61 -9.19
C LEU A 119 -17.20 -18.23 -7.90
N LYS A 120 -15.88 -18.25 -7.83
CA LYS A 120 -15.10 -18.55 -6.63
C LYS A 120 -14.27 -17.33 -6.29
N ILE A 121 -14.46 -16.81 -5.09
CA ILE A 121 -13.79 -15.61 -4.59
C ILE A 121 -12.90 -16.06 -3.43
N GLU A 122 -11.63 -15.74 -3.49
CA GLU A 122 -10.64 -16.13 -2.49
C GLU A 122 -9.71 -14.98 -2.18
N GLN A 123 -9.27 -14.89 -0.93
CA GLN A 123 -8.22 -13.95 -0.53
C GLN A 123 -7.07 -14.65 0.17
N ARG A 124 -5.92 -13.99 0.22
CA ARG A 124 -4.80 -14.33 1.11
C ARG A 124 -3.96 -13.08 1.36
N ILE A 125 -3.03 -13.19 2.30
CA ILE A 125 -1.97 -12.19 2.48
C ILE A 125 -0.63 -12.73 2.05
N GLN A 126 0.23 -11.80 1.68
CA GLN A 126 1.66 -11.95 1.63
C GLN A 126 2.26 -11.20 2.83
N THR A 127 3.14 -11.87 3.55
CA THR A 127 3.93 -11.27 4.64
C THR A 127 5.39 -11.15 4.23
N SER A 128 6.01 -10.06 4.67
CA SER A 128 7.43 -9.77 4.53
C SER A 128 8.03 -9.47 5.90
N ILE A 129 9.35 -9.35 5.95
CA ILE A 129 10.08 -9.00 7.17
C ILE A 129 10.89 -7.74 6.95
N GLY A 130 10.98 -6.92 7.99
CA GLY A 130 11.87 -5.77 8.08
C GLY A 130 12.58 -5.75 9.42
N VAL A 131 13.51 -4.82 9.57
CA VAL A 131 14.25 -4.62 10.82
C VAL A 131 14.37 -3.14 11.17
N TYR A 132 14.14 -2.82 12.44
CA TYR A 132 14.42 -1.51 13.00
C TYR A 132 15.91 -1.39 13.38
N MET A 133 16.58 -0.38 12.84
CA MET A 133 18.02 -0.21 13.02
C MET A 133 18.30 0.76 14.18
N LYS A 134 19.20 0.40 15.09
CA LYS A 134 19.53 1.22 16.29
C LYS A 134 20.48 2.38 16.03
N ASP A 135 21.21 2.36 14.91
CA ASP A 135 22.39 3.20 14.73
C ASP A 135 22.12 4.34 13.75
N GLY A 136 21.75 5.51 14.29
CA GLY A 136 22.25 6.81 13.84
C GLY A 136 21.73 7.42 12.52
N GLU A 137 21.09 6.68 11.63
CA GLU A 137 20.31 7.23 10.51
C GLU A 137 18.98 6.49 10.42
N ALA A 138 17.89 7.25 10.60
CA ALA A 138 16.53 6.74 10.64
C ALA A 138 16.18 5.99 9.35
N GLY A 139 15.92 4.69 9.46
CA GLY A 139 15.38 3.88 8.39
C GLY A 139 15.12 2.47 8.87
N SER A 140 13.87 2.03 8.80
CA SER A 140 13.59 0.59 8.75
C SER A 140 14.28 0.03 7.50
N CYS A 141 14.86 -1.17 7.61
CA CYS A 141 15.33 -1.90 6.43
C CYS A 141 14.31 -3.00 6.12
N SER A 142 13.65 -2.90 4.98
CA SER A 142 12.65 -3.87 4.53
C SER A 142 13.26 -4.93 3.61
N LEU A 143 12.75 -6.16 3.69
CA LEU A 143 13.05 -7.29 2.80
C LEU A 143 11.86 -7.70 1.92
N GLU A 144 10.94 -6.77 1.60
CA GLU A 144 9.72 -7.02 0.80
C GLU A 144 9.94 -7.73 -0.55
N ASP A 145 11.06 -7.46 -1.22
CA ASP A 145 11.42 -8.01 -2.53
C ASP A 145 12.27 -9.30 -2.44
N TRP A 146 12.61 -9.78 -1.23
CA TRP A 146 13.47 -10.96 -1.06
C TRP A 146 12.70 -12.28 -1.01
N LYS A 147 12.11 -12.57 0.15
CA LYS A 147 11.34 -13.78 0.41
C LYS A 147 10.12 -13.40 1.18
N ASN A 148 9.00 -13.94 0.71
CA ASN A 148 7.69 -13.64 1.21
C ASN A 148 7.01 -14.95 1.58
N ASP A 149 6.26 -14.93 2.68
CA ASP A 149 5.38 -16.04 3.03
C ASP A 149 3.94 -15.70 2.64
N TYR A 150 3.12 -16.74 2.45
CA TYR A 150 1.74 -16.58 2.02
C TYR A 150 0.81 -17.35 2.93
N SER A 151 -0.26 -16.69 3.37
CA SER A 151 -1.34 -17.41 4.00
C SER A 151 -2.06 -18.32 2.99
N LYS A 152 -2.79 -19.31 3.52
CA LYS A 152 -3.65 -20.15 2.70
C LYS A 152 -4.76 -19.31 2.08
N TRP A 153 -5.17 -19.66 0.86
CA TRP A 153 -6.36 -19.08 0.24
C TRP A 153 -7.60 -19.35 1.10
N ARG A 154 -8.29 -18.28 1.49
CA ARG A 154 -9.57 -18.31 2.21
C ARG A 154 -10.69 -17.91 1.26
N SER A 155 -11.70 -18.77 1.14
CA SER A 155 -12.87 -18.45 0.30
C SER A 155 -13.76 -17.40 0.96
N LEU A 156 -14.21 -16.43 0.16
CA LEU A 156 -15.17 -15.41 0.54
C LEU A 156 -16.54 -15.76 -0.02
N LYS A 157 -17.58 -15.51 0.78
CA LYS A 157 -18.95 -15.80 0.39
C LYS A 157 -19.59 -14.56 -0.23
N LEU A 158 -20.12 -14.75 -1.43
CA LEU A 158 -20.98 -13.77 -2.07
C LEU A 158 -22.38 -13.82 -1.43
N ASN A 159 -22.93 -12.66 -1.06
CA ASN A 159 -24.29 -12.54 -0.56
C ASN A 159 -25.31 -12.43 -1.71
N SER A 160 -26.59 -12.32 -1.38
CA SER A 160 -27.68 -12.19 -2.36
C SER A 160 -27.66 -10.89 -3.18
N LEU A 161 -26.87 -9.89 -2.77
CA LEU A 161 -26.69 -8.61 -3.44
C LEU A 161 -25.45 -8.59 -4.34
N ASN A 162 -24.82 -9.75 -4.58
CA ASN A 162 -23.55 -9.88 -5.29
C ASN A 162 -22.40 -9.11 -4.62
N GLN A 163 -22.39 -9.09 -3.28
CA GLN A 163 -21.35 -8.45 -2.49
C GLN A 163 -20.61 -9.47 -1.64
N PHE A 164 -19.34 -9.19 -1.35
CA PHE A 164 -18.55 -9.90 -0.36
C PHE A 164 -17.74 -8.90 0.45
N THR A 165 -17.40 -9.29 1.68
CA THR A 165 -16.54 -8.49 2.55
C THR A 165 -15.14 -9.08 2.51
N TYR A 166 -14.15 -8.24 2.21
CA TYR A 166 -12.77 -8.64 2.37
C TYR A 166 -12.52 -8.87 3.86
N SER A 167 -12.17 -10.09 4.23
CA SER A 167 -12.14 -10.50 5.63
C SER A 167 -10.84 -10.02 6.30
N ALA A 168 -10.95 -9.49 7.52
CA ALA A 168 -9.78 -9.17 8.33
C ALA A 168 -8.92 -10.43 8.62
N TYR A 169 -7.64 -10.21 8.83
CA TYR A 169 -6.70 -11.25 9.25
C TYR A 169 -6.50 -11.20 10.77
N SER A 170 -6.11 -12.33 11.34
CA SER A 170 -5.72 -12.40 12.74
C SER A 170 -4.25 -12.05 12.90
N ASP A 171 -3.84 -11.55 14.08
CA ASP A 171 -2.43 -11.28 14.40
C ASP A 171 -1.51 -12.47 14.09
N LYS A 172 -2.02 -13.70 14.26
CA LYS A 172 -1.28 -14.93 13.94
C LYS A 172 -1.02 -15.12 12.44
N GLU A 173 -1.97 -14.72 11.60
CA GLU A 173 -1.81 -14.74 10.14
C GLU A 173 -0.83 -13.65 9.71
N GLU A 174 -0.92 -12.46 10.31
CA GLU A 174 -0.06 -11.32 10.01
C GLU A 174 1.39 -11.53 10.45
N GLN A 175 1.61 -12.28 11.54
CA GLN A 175 2.95 -12.65 12.02
C GLN A 175 3.49 -13.97 11.43
N PHE A 176 2.82 -14.54 10.43
CA PHE A 176 3.25 -15.78 9.81
C PHE A 176 4.49 -15.55 8.93
N PHE A 177 5.62 -16.15 9.30
CA PHE A 177 6.86 -16.09 8.53
C PHE A 177 7.76 -17.27 8.88
N ASN A 178 7.78 -18.31 8.02
CA ASN A 178 8.49 -19.57 8.34
C ASN A 178 9.93 -19.63 7.82
N ILE A 179 10.58 -18.49 7.59
CA ILE A 179 11.95 -18.47 7.07
C ILE A 179 12.94 -18.57 8.22
N PRO A 180 13.99 -19.42 8.11
CA PRO A 180 14.97 -19.58 9.18
C PRO A 180 15.68 -18.27 9.53
N LEU A 181 15.84 -18.01 10.83
CA LEU A 181 16.51 -16.83 11.37
C LEU A 181 17.88 -16.54 10.73
N GLU A 182 18.69 -17.58 10.54
CA GLU A 182 20.04 -17.42 9.97
C GLU A 182 20.00 -16.98 8.50
N GLU A 183 18.98 -17.39 7.74
CA GLU A 183 18.78 -16.88 6.38
C GLU A 183 18.40 -15.40 6.39
N VAL A 184 17.51 -15.00 7.30
CA VAL A 184 17.13 -13.59 7.50
C VAL A 184 18.35 -12.76 7.86
N LYS A 185 19.16 -13.19 8.83
CA LYS A 185 20.39 -12.49 9.23
C LYS A 185 21.33 -12.28 8.05
N ASN A 186 21.56 -13.32 7.25
CA ASN A 186 22.45 -13.23 6.10
C ASN A 186 21.95 -12.21 5.06
N GLU A 187 20.65 -12.17 4.78
CA GLU A 187 20.11 -11.19 3.82
C GLU A 187 20.11 -9.78 4.41
N LEU A 188 19.79 -9.62 5.69
CA LEU A 188 19.86 -8.32 6.37
C LEU A 188 21.31 -7.78 6.41
N ILE A 189 22.33 -8.62 6.67
CA ILE A 189 23.74 -8.21 6.58
C ILE A 189 24.07 -7.73 5.16
N LYS A 190 23.64 -8.49 4.15
CA LYS A 190 23.93 -8.23 2.74
C LYS A 190 23.26 -6.96 2.23
N ARG A 191 22.01 -6.69 2.61
CA ARG A 191 21.21 -5.56 2.10
C ARG A 191 21.28 -4.32 2.98
N CYS A 192 21.18 -4.52 4.29
CA CYS A 192 21.11 -3.43 5.26
C CYS A 192 22.50 -3.05 5.80
N GLY A 193 23.55 -3.80 5.45
CA GLY A 193 24.94 -3.46 5.76
C GLY A 193 25.31 -3.50 7.25
N THR A 194 24.43 -4.00 8.11
CA THR A 194 24.62 -3.98 9.56
C THR A 194 25.10 -5.32 10.11
N ASN A 195 26.02 -5.24 11.08
CA ASN A 195 26.46 -6.36 11.91
C ASN A 195 25.77 -6.36 13.30
N THR A 196 24.96 -5.34 13.64
CA THR A 196 24.22 -5.30 14.93
C THR A 196 23.09 -6.34 15.01
N LEU A 197 22.85 -7.07 13.92
CA LEU A 197 21.99 -8.26 13.84
C LEU A 197 22.52 -9.47 14.60
N GLY A 198 23.78 -9.44 15.07
CA GLY A 198 24.36 -10.52 15.87
C GLY A 198 23.55 -10.86 17.13
N GLU A 199 22.74 -9.91 17.63
CA GLU A 199 21.86 -10.09 18.79
C GLU A 199 20.45 -10.57 18.43
N LEU A 200 20.11 -10.74 17.15
CA LEU A 200 18.79 -11.19 16.74
C LEU A 200 18.55 -12.64 17.18
N LYS A 201 17.61 -12.82 18.11
CA LYS A 201 17.25 -14.14 18.70
C LYS A 201 16.09 -14.82 17.98
N SER A 202 15.23 -14.04 17.35
CA SER A 202 14.01 -14.50 16.69
C SER A 202 13.60 -13.52 15.60
N VAL A 203 12.93 -14.02 14.57
CA VAL A 203 12.29 -13.19 13.52
C VAL A 203 10.96 -12.60 13.99
N HIS A 204 10.40 -13.11 15.09
CA HIS A 204 9.13 -12.65 15.69
C HIS A 204 9.35 -11.72 16.89
N GLU A 205 10.57 -11.26 17.11
CA GLU A 205 10.93 -10.37 18.21
C GLU A 205 11.68 -9.16 17.67
N MET A 206 11.63 -8.04 18.40
CA MET A 206 12.43 -6.87 18.07
C MET A 206 13.93 -7.23 17.97
N PRO A 207 14.67 -6.62 17.03
CA PRO A 207 14.25 -5.52 16.15
C PRO A 207 13.50 -5.94 14.87
N CYS A 208 13.20 -7.22 14.65
CA CYS A 208 12.46 -7.63 13.48
C CYS A 208 10.98 -7.27 13.58
N GLU A 209 10.39 -6.98 12.44
CA GLU A 209 8.96 -6.80 12.25
C GLU A 209 8.51 -7.62 11.06
N ILE A 210 7.49 -8.45 11.27
CA ILE A 210 6.77 -9.11 10.19
C ILE A 210 5.54 -8.26 9.92
N PHE A 211 5.31 -7.92 8.66
CA PHE A 211 4.19 -7.08 8.25
C PHE A 211 3.55 -7.63 6.99
N VAL A 212 2.29 -7.25 6.77
CA VAL A 212 1.55 -7.56 5.55
C VAL A 212 2.07 -6.67 4.43
N SER A 213 2.74 -7.26 3.46
CA SER A 213 3.28 -6.54 2.30
C SER A 213 2.32 -6.54 1.11
N ARG A 214 1.32 -7.44 1.11
CA ARG A 214 0.32 -7.53 0.05
C ARG A 214 -0.94 -8.23 0.48
N LEU A 215 -2.07 -7.71 0.03
CA LEU A 215 -3.41 -8.26 0.17
C LEU A 215 -3.85 -8.78 -1.21
N ASP A 216 -3.98 -10.09 -1.35
CA ASP A 216 -4.33 -10.73 -2.63
C ASP A 216 -5.82 -11.09 -2.64
N LEU A 217 -6.53 -10.71 -3.70
CA LEU A 217 -7.90 -11.14 -4.00
C LEU A 217 -7.92 -11.85 -5.36
N ARG A 218 -8.50 -13.04 -5.42
CA ARG A 218 -8.67 -13.83 -6.63
C ARG A 218 -10.14 -14.13 -6.88
N ILE A 219 -10.61 -13.79 -8.07
CA ILE A 219 -11.95 -14.15 -8.56
C ILE A 219 -11.80 -15.09 -9.75
N THR A 220 -12.34 -16.30 -9.64
CA THR A 220 -12.32 -17.30 -10.71
C THR A 220 -13.74 -17.63 -11.14
N GLY A 221 -13.97 -17.79 -12.43
CA GLY A 221 -15.26 -18.23 -12.98
C GLY A 221 -15.11 -18.74 -14.40
N LYS A 222 -16.20 -19.22 -14.99
CA LYS A 222 -16.23 -19.59 -16.42
C LYS A 222 -17.16 -18.66 -17.17
N ARG A 223 -16.74 -18.17 -18.33
CA ARG A 223 -17.62 -17.38 -19.19
C ARG A 223 -18.87 -18.18 -19.57
N ILE A 224 -20.01 -17.53 -19.51
CA ILE A 224 -21.31 -18.16 -19.80
C ILE A 224 -21.41 -18.60 -21.26
N ASP A 225 -20.83 -17.84 -22.18
CA ASP A 225 -20.93 -18.05 -23.64
C ASP A 225 -20.02 -19.16 -24.16
N THR A 226 -18.80 -19.25 -23.61
CA THR A 226 -17.70 -20.06 -24.16
C THR A 226 -17.23 -21.14 -23.20
N GLY A 227 -17.63 -21.08 -21.93
CA GLY A 227 -17.12 -21.96 -20.87
C GLY A 227 -15.65 -21.73 -20.50
N LYS A 228 -14.99 -20.73 -21.11
CA LYS A 228 -13.57 -20.42 -20.88
C LYS A 228 -13.36 -19.98 -19.43
N LEU A 229 -12.33 -20.53 -18.78
CA LEU A 229 -11.92 -20.12 -17.45
C LEU A 229 -11.37 -18.68 -17.47
N VAL A 230 -11.83 -17.86 -16.54
CA VAL A 230 -11.34 -16.51 -16.28
C VAL A 230 -10.86 -16.46 -14.85
N VAL A 231 -9.66 -15.90 -14.65
CA VAL A 231 -9.04 -15.68 -13.35
C VAL A 231 -8.65 -14.22 -13.29
N LEU A 232 -9.24 -13.48 -12.37
CA LEU A 232 -8.90 -12.11 -12.02
C LEU A 232 -8.09 -12.11 -10.72
N ASN A 233 -6.96 -11.40 -10.70
CA ASN A 233 -6.14 -11.18 -9.52
C ASN A 233 -6.04 -9.67 -9.23
N LEU A 234 -6.38 -9.28 -8.01
CA LEU A 234 -6.15 -7.94 -7.50
C LEU A 234 -5.13 -8.03 -6.37
N HIS A 235 -4.15 -7.16 -6.41
CA HIS A 235 -3.05 -7.10 -5.45
C HIS A 235 -3.05 -5.71 -4.83
N PHE A 236 -3.52 -5.58 -3.59
CA PHE A 236 -3.43 -4.31 -2.86
C PHE A 236 -2.12 -4.29 -2.07
N ILE A 237 -1.33 -3.25 -2.27
CA ILE A 237 -0.01 -3.08 -1.68
C ILE A 237 -0.14 -1.92 -0.68
N PRO A 238 -0.17 -2.20 0.64
CA PRO A 238 -0.20 -1.15 1.64
C PRO A 238 1.12 -0.35 1.60
N PRO A 239 1.10 0.93 2.00
CA PRO A 239 2.32 1.71 2.13
C PRO A 239 3.20 1.12 3.24
N THR A 240 4.50 1.07 3.01
CA THR A 240 5.48 0.44 3.90
C THR A 240 6.33 1.50 4.58
N GLY A 241 6.27 1.56 5.92
CA GLY A 241 7.04 2.49 6.74
C GLY A 241 6.23 3.71 7.19
N CYS A 242 6.20 3.97 8.50
CA CYS A 242 5.70 5.19 9.12
C CYS A 242 6.86 6.05 9.62
#